data_AF-T0PRS0-F1
#
_entry.id   AF-T0PRS0-F1
#
_cell.length_a   1.000
_cell.length_b   1.000
_cell.length_c   1.000
_cell.angle_alpha   90.00
_cell.angle_beta   90.00
_cell.angle_gamma   90.00
#
_symmetry.space_group_name_H-M   'P 1'
#
loop_
_entity.id
_entity.type
_entity.pdbx_description
1 polymer ?
#
loop_
_entity_poly.entity_id
_entity_poly.type
_entity_poly.pdbx_seq_one_letter_code
_entity_poly.pdbx_strand_id
1 'polypeptide(L)' 'MQCVVLSGKPINEPIEQYGPFVMTTRAELQATIQDYNFGRNGFENAPDWSSSIAELAYK' A
#
# COMPACT_ATOMS: atom_id res chain seq x y z
N MET A 1 24.58 8.41 -21.55
CA MET A 1 24.34 7.71 -20.26
C MET A 1 23.19 8.43 -19.59
N GLN A 2 22.12 7.71 -19.20
CA GLN A 2 20.92 8.31 -18.63
C GLN A 2 20.71 7.72 -17.24
N CYS A 3 20.67 8.59 -16.23
CA CYS A 3 20.44 8.21 -14.84
C CYS A 3 19.48 9.20 -14.18
N VAL A 4 18.76 8.72 -13.17
CA VAL A 4 17.97 9.55 -12.26
C VAL A 4 18.61 9.44 -10.88
N VAL A 5 18.83 10.58 -10.24
CA VAL A 5 19.34 10.64 -8.87
C VAL A 5 18.21 11.12 -7.97
N LEU A 6 17.93 10.35 -6.92
CA LEU A 6 16.95 10.68 -5.89
C LEU A 6 17.68 10.81 -4.55
N SER A 7 17.36 11.85 -3.79
CA SER A 7 17.90 12.09 -2.45
C SER A 7 16.81 12.65 -1.54
N GLY A 8 16.83 12.29 -0.26
CA GLY A 8 15.90 12.80 0.74
C GLY A 8 16.49 12.71 2.15
N LYS A 9 15.93 13.50 3.08
CA LYS A 9 16.31 13.43 4.49
C LYS A 9 15.78 12.13 5.10
N PRO A 10 16.59 11.35 5.84
CA PRO A 10 16.10 10.18 6.57
C PRO A 10 15.03 10.58 7.59
N ILE A 11 13.92 9.83 7.61
CA ILE A 11 12.83 10.03 8.57
C ILE A 11 13.19 9.48 9.97
N ASN A 12 14.10 8.51 10.05
CA ASN A 12 14.58 7.89 11.30
C ASN A 12 13.47 7.27 12.17
N GLU A 13 12.43 6.74 11.54
CA GLU A 13 11.38 5.96 12.19
C GLU A 13 11.56 4.46 11.89
N PRO A 14 11.12 3.57 12.79
CA PRO A 14 11.03 2.15 12.49
C PRO A 14 10.23 1.87 11.21
N ILE A 15 10.64 0.86 10.45
CA ILE A 15 9.99 0.47 9.20
C ILE A 15 9.52 -0.98 9.35
N GLU A 16 8.20 -1.17 9.38
CA GLU A 16 7.52 -2.46 9.38
C GLU A 16 6.75 -2.61 8.07
N GLN A 17 7.22 -3.48 7.17
CA GLN A 17 6.67 -3.64 5.83
C GLN A 17 6.09 -5.04 5.61
N TYR A 18 4.92 -5.10 4.97
CA TYR A 18 4.36 -6.34 4.42
C TYR A 18 3.52 -6.06 3.17
N GLY A 19 3.96 -6.60 2.04
CA GLY A 19 3.29 -6.39 0.75
C GLY A 19 3.16 -4.89 0.41
N PRO A 20 1.93 -4.39 0.18
CA PRO A 20 1.69 -2.99 -0.18
C PRO A 20 1.69 -2.03 1.02
N PHE A 21 1.86 -2.52 2.25
CA PHE A 21 1.70 -1.72 3.47
C PHE A 21 3.04 -1.51 4.18
N VAL A 22 3.27 -0.27 4.62
CA VAL A 22 4.44 0.16 5.43
C VAL A 22 3.91 0.95 6.62
N MET A 23 4.27 0.52 7.84
CA MET A 23 3.89 1.16 9.11
C MET A 23 5.09 1.27 10.04
N THR A 24 4.91 1.93 11.19
CA THR A 24 5.98 2.10 12.19
C THR A 24 6.01 0.95 13.20
N THR A 25 4.89 0.25 13.40
CA THR A 25 4.82 -0.89 14.33
C THR A 25 4.19 -2.14 13.70
N ARG A 26 4.56 -3.32 14.23
CA ARG A 26 3.98 -4.59 13.80
C ARG A 26 2.47 -4.65 14.06
N ALA A 27 1.99 -4.04 15.15
CA ALA A 27 0.58 -4.01 15.50
C ALA A 27 -0.25 -3.19 14.49
N GLU A 28 0.21 -2.01 14.10
CA GLU A 28 -0.42 -1.19 13.06
C GLU A 28 -0.46 -1.90 11.71
N LEU A 29 0.63 -2.59 11.35
CA LEU A 29 0.69 -3.37 10.12
C LEU A 29 -0.35 -4.51 10.12
N GLN A 30 -0.50 -5.23 11.24
CA GLN A 30 -1.53 -6.26 11.38
C GLN A 30 -2.95 -5.68 11.30
N ALA A 31 -3.19 -4.54 11.95
CA ALA A 31 -4.46 -3.84 11.87
C ALA A 31 -4.78 -3.42 10.43
N THR A 32 -3.81 -2.85 9.70
CA THR A 32 -3.96 -2.41 8.30
C THR A 32 -4.33 -3.56 7.38
N ILE A 33 -3.72 -4.75 7.58
CA ILE A 33 -4.08 -5.94 6.80
C ILE A 33 -5.54 -6.34 7.07
N GLN A 34 -5.99 -6.30 8.32
CA GLN A 34 -7.40 -6.57 8.65
C GLN A 34 -8.30 -5.50 8.03
N ASP A 35 -7.89 -4.23 8.08
CA ASP A 35 -8.66 -3.12 7.55
C ASP A 35 -8.86 -3.23 6.04
N TYR A 36 -7.83 -3.63 5.32
CA TYR A 36 -7.92 -3.94 3.90
C TYR A 36 -8.84 -5.13 3.63
N ASN A 37 -8.65 -6.24 4.35
CA ASN A 37 -9.43 -7.46 4.15
C ASN A 37 -10.93 -7.27 4.45
N PHE A 38 -11.27 -6.39 5.39
CA PHE A 38 -12.66 -6.10 5.79
C PHE A 38 -13.21 -4.82 5.16
N GLY A 39 -12.44 -4.11 4.34
CA GLY A 39 -12.86 -2.85 3.72
C GLY A 39 -13.25 -1.77 4.75
N ARG A 40 -12.37 -1.45 5.70
CA ARG A 40 -12.62 -0.43 6.73
C ARG A 40 -11.43 0.51 6.88
N ASN A 41 -11.61 1.59 7.64
CA ASN A 41 -10.57 2.57 7.97
C ASN A 41 -9.83 3.12 6.73
N GLY A 42 -10.57 3.48 5.68
CA GLY A 42 -10.04 4.00 4.42
C GLY A 42 -10.08 3.02 3.24
N PHE A 43 -10.43 1.76 3.47
CA PHE A 43 -10.58 0.72 2.43
C PHE A 43 -12.04 0.39 2.09
N GLU A 44 -13.00 1.23 2.45
CA GLU A 44 -14.45 0.95 2.34
C GLU A 44 -14.90 0.63 0.90
N ASN A 45 -14.23 1.24 -0.08
CA ASN A 45 -14.55 1.00 -1.50
C ASN A 45 -13.75 -0.15 -2.11
N ALA A 46 -12.83 -0.78 -1.39
CA ALA A 46 -11.97 -1.83 -1.95
C ALA A 46 -12.68 -3.15 -2.32
N PRO A 47 -13.64 -3.68 -1.52
CA PRO A 47 -14.18 -5.03 -1.75
C PRO A 47 -14.88 -5.21 -3.11
N ASP A 48 -15.64 -4.21 -3.55
CA ASP A 48 -16.47 -4.30 -4.76
C ASP A 48 -15.87 -3.53 -5.96
N TRP A 49 -14.66 -2.98 -5.81
CA TRP A 49 -14.05 -2.16 -6.84
C TRP A 49 -13.30 -2.98 -7.89
N SER A 50 -13.56 -2.66 -9.16
CA SER A 50 -12.81 -3.15 -10.32
C SER A 50 -12.55 -1.99 -11.28
N SER A 51 -11.38 -1.96 -11.91
CA SER A 51 -11.03 -0.92 -12.88
C SER A 51 -11.33 -1.37 -14.32
N SER A 52 -11.91 -0.48 -15.12
CA SER A 52 -12.18 -0.75 -16.54
C SER A 52 -10.91 -0.97 -17.37
N ILE A 53 -9.78 -0.38 -16.96
CA ILE A 53 -8.48 -0.60 -17.61
C ILE A 53 -7.91 -1.99 -17.37
N ALA A 54 -8.19 -2.62 -16.21
CA ALA A 54 -7.75 -3.98 -15.95
C ALA A 54 -8.45 -4.97 -16.88
N GLU A 55 -9.71 -4.72 -17.24
CA GLU A 55 -10.46 -5.53 -18.21
C GLU A 55 -9.89 -5.43 -19.64
N LEU A 56 -9.30 -4.29 -20.00
CA LEU A 56 -8.65 -4.10 -21.31
C LEU A 56 -7.38 -4.95 -21.45
N ALA A 57 -6.69 -5.27 -20.36
CA ALA A 57 -5.45 -6.06 -20.39
C ALA A 57 -5.67 -7.54 -20.75
N TYR A 58 -6.91 -8.03 -20.70
CA TYR A 58 -7.29 -9.41 -21.03
C TYR A 58 -8.04 -9.54 -22.36
N LYS A 59 -8.15 -8.46 -23.15
CA LYS A 59 -8.64 -8.46 -24.54
C LYS A 59 -7.48 -8.37 -25.51
#